data_AF-A0A485LRH4-F1
#
_entry.id   AF-A0A485LRH4-F1
#
_cell.length_a   1.000
_cell.length_b   1.000
_cell.length_c   1.000
_cell.angle_alpha   90.00
_cell.angle_beta   90.00
_cell.angle_gamma   90.00
#
_symmetry.space_group_name_H-M   'P 1'
#
loop_
_entity.id
_entity.type
_entity.pdbx_description
1 polymer ?
#
loop_
_entity_poly.entity_id
_entity_poly.type
_entity_poly.pdbx_seq_one_letter_code
_entity_poly.pdbx_strand_id
1 'polypeptide(L)'
;MPSKKTIQESFLGSNTRRAYKTYQTQFEAFLRLQMDGMDPCTAGTEECTDFFHHLYSQGKKARTIDQAKSALVAYFSGLGVNPNPAQDSVTRRYIVGLQKYNKHNNVDEEKKAHPLTVQELSTLMNALATLHPFLGAMLRLLLDIGFLGCFWMSEVLALRWNDVQLVTDSNGRYLSVRLIWHKKANVEEDSQVYHLVDETSFPCLRVCLFYEEYIAKLRSSGQNMGSTTFVLPSYTAPKTGVPRIDCNRSLDQVSVRKTLGDVVERTIGISLHSLRRGGSFYRVSVSKERHFNFRELMAWCRWSDAKTCCEYLITQSPTESKRDASQLFTKILEISD
;
A
#
# COMPACT_ATOMS: atom_id res chain seq x y z
N MET A 1 31.35 -13.03 9.16
CA MET A 1 30.73 -12.77 7.83
C MET A 1 29.42 -13.54 7.74
N PRO A 2 28.28 -12.91 7.40
CA PRO A 2 27.00 -13.61 7.25
C PRO A 2 27.04 -14.59 6.07
N SER A 3 26.29 -15.69 6.16
CA SER A 3 26.23 -16.68 5.07
C SER A 3 25.49 -16.12 3.85
N LYS A 4 25.77 -16.66 2.65
CA LYS A 4 25.04 -16.32 1.42
C LYS A 4 23.52 -16.49 1.59
N LYS A 5 23.11 -17.53 2.30
CA LYS A 5 21.70 -17.80 2.65
C LYS A 5 21.13 -16.69 3.53
N THR A 6 21.85 -16.29 4.58
CA THR A 6 21.45 -15.19 5.49
C THR A 6 21.30 -13.86 4.75
N ILE A 7 22.18 -13.57 3.79
CA ILE A 7 22.10 -12.36 2.95
C ILE A 7 20.86 -12.43 2.05
N GLN A 8 20.60 -13.56 1.40
CA GLN A 8 19.41 -13.75 0.56
C GLN A 8 18.11 -13.71 1.37
N GLU A 9 18.10 -14.25 2.59
CA GLU A 9 16.95 -14.20 3.51
C GLU A 9 16.68 -12.79 4.04
N SER A 10 17.70 -11.91 4.09
CA SER A 10 17.50 -10.51 4.46
C SER A 10 16.56 -9.77 3.48
N PHE A 11 16.50 -10.24 2.23
CA PHE A 11 15.57 -9.75 1.21
C PHE A 11 14.10 -10.08 1.52
N LEU A 12 13.83 -11.10 2.34
CA LEU A 12 12.48 -11.36 2.83
C LEU A 12 12.11 -10.31 3.86
N GLY A 13 11.28 -9.35 3.44
CA GLY A 13 10.72 -8.33 4.33
C GLY A 13 10.01 -8.95 5.54
N SER A 14 9.96 -8.21 6.65
CA SER A 14 9.33 -8.63 7.92
C SER A 14 7.89 -9.15 7.74
N ASN A 15 7.12 -8.52 6.84
CA ASN A 15 5.77 -8.94 6.51
C ASN A 15 5.72 -10.32 5.84
N THR A 16 6.65 -10.62 4.93
CA THR A 16 6.73 -11.93 4.26
C THR A 16 7.08 -13.02 5.26
N ARG A 17 8.03 -12.77 6.17
CA ARG A 17 8.37 -13.71 7.26
C ARG A 17 7.17 -13.98 8.16
N ARG A 18 6.42 -12.95 8.53
CA ARG A 18 5.21 -13.09 9.34
C ARG A 18 4.14 -13.91 8.62
N ALA A 19 3.88 -13.62 7.35
CA ALA A 19 2.92 -14.36 6.54
C ALA A 19 3.34 -15.84 6.41
N TYR A 20 4.62 -16.11 6.17
CA TYR A 20 5.14 -17.48 6.06
C TYR A 20 4.94 -18.24 7.37
N LYS A 21 5.34 -17.64 8.51
CA LYS A 21 5.13 -18.24 9.82
C LYS A 21 3.66 -18.55 10.08
N THR A 22 2.74 -17.66 9.69
CA THR A 22 1.30 -17.91 9.83
C THR A 22 0.86 -19.16 9.05
N TYR A 23 1.25 -19.31 7.79
CA TYR A 23 0.86 -20.48 6.99
C TYR A 23 1.53 -21.77 7.46
N GLN A 24 2.76 -21.67 7.96
CA GLN A 24 3.48 -22.81 8.55
C GLN A 24 2.76 -23.32 9.80
N THR A 25 2.40 -22.44 10.73
CA THR A 25 1.62 -22.82 11.91
C THR A 25 0.22 -23.32 11.55
N GLN A 26 -0.42 -22.78 10.51
CA GLN A 26 -1.70 -23.30 10.03
C GLN A 26 -1.58 -24.71 9.44
N PHE A 27 -0.48 -25.00 8.75
CA PHE A 27 -0.21 -26.33 8.21
C PHE A 27 0.04 -27.35 9.32
N GLU A 28 0.87 -27.01 10.32
CA GLU A 28 1.06 -27.86 11.51
C GLU A 28 -0.27 -28.13 12.23
N ALA A 29 -1.11 -27.11 12.38
CA ALA A 29 -2.44 -27.28 12.98
C ALA A 29 -3.35 -28.17 12.12
N PHE A 30 -3.29 -28.04 10.79
CA PHE A 30 -4.03 -28.90 9.86
C PHE A 30 -3.59 -30.35 9.99
N LEU A 31 -2.29 -30.64 9.99
CA LEU A 31 -1.77 -32.00 10.16
C LEU A 31 -2.20 -32.59 11.51
N ARG A 32 -2.14 -31.79 12.57
CA ARG A 32 -2.55 -32.25 13.91
C ARG A 32 -4.04 -32.58 14.01
N LEU A 33 -4.89 -31.78 13.36
CA LEU A 33 -6.34 -31.86 13.53
C LEU A 33 -7.04 -32.71 12.47
N GLN A 34 -6.47 -32.83 11.27
CA GLN A 34 -7.10 -33.48 10.12
C GLN A 34 -6.30 -34.66 9.57
N MET A 35 -5.04 -34.83 9.98
CA MET A 35 -4.16 -35.92 9.53
C MET A 35 -3.57 -36.69 10.72
N ASP A 36 -4.39 -36.96 11.74
CA ASP A 36 -4.04 -37.80 12.91
C ASP A 36 -2.72 -37.47 13.62
N GLY A 37 -2.32 -36.19 13.66
CA GLY A 37 -1.07 -35.82 14.33
C GLY A 37 0.19 -36.08 13.50
N MET A 38 0.06 -36.24 12.17
CA MET A 38 1.18 -36.49 11.28
C MET A 38 2.34 -35.51 11.51
N ASP A 39 3.56 -36.05 11.54
CA ASP A 39 4.79 -35.26 11.61
C ASP A 39 4.93 -34.45 10.32
N PRO A 40 5.12 -33.12 10.41
CA PRO A 40 5.41 -32.30 9.23
C PRO A 40 6.59 -32.79 8.37
N CYS A 41 7.56 -33.51 8.93
CA CYS A 41 8.69 -34.05 8.17
C CYS A 41 8.31 -35.26 7.28
N THR A 42 7.19 -35.93 7.57
CA THR A 42 6.69 -37.07 6.79
C THR A 42 5.59 -36.68 5.81
N ALA A 43 5.07 -35.44 5.90
CA ALA A 43 4.05 -34.94 5.00
C ALA A 43 4.57 -34.90 3.55
N GLY A 44 3.77 -35.43 2.64
CA GLY A 44 4.06 -35.53 1.23
C GLY A 44 3.26 -34.53 0.38
N THR A 45 3.20 -34.85 -0.91
CA THR A 45 2.53 -34.05 -1.93
C THR A 45 1.02 -33.98 -1.72
N GLU A 46 0.41 -35.09 -1.28
CA GLU A 46 -1.04 -35.21 -1.04
C GLU A 46 -1.48 -34.29 0.10
N GLU A 47 -0.78 -34.32 1.24
CA GLU A 47 -1.06 -33.46 2.39
C GLU A 47 -0.89 -31.97 2.05
N CYS A 48 0.08 -31.64 1.19
CA CYS A 48 0.23 -30.29 0.69
C CYS A 48 -1.00 -29.87 -0.13
N THR A 49 -1.45 -30.71 -1.07
CA THR A 49 -2.64 -30.39 -1.88
C THR A 49 -3.92 -30.34 -1.06
N ASP A 50 -4.08 -31.22 -0.08
CA ASP A 50 -5.24 -31.24 0.82
C ASP A 50 -5.27 -30.00 1.72
N PHE A 51 -4.12 -29.58 2.24
CA PHE A 51 -4.03 -28.31 2.96
C PHE A 51 -4.41 -27.12 2.07
N PHE A 52 -3.95 -27.07 0.81
CA PHE A 52 -4.34 -26.00 -0.10
C PHE A 52 -5.83 -26.05 -0.44
N HIS A 53 -6.40 -27.24 -0.57
CA HIS A 53 -7.84 -27.41 -0.75
C HIS A 53 -8.63 -26.98 0.49
N HIS A 54 -8.14 -27.29 1.68
CA HIS A 54 -8.71 -26.85 2.94
C HIS A 54 -8.69 -25.31 3.07
N LEU A 55 -7.59 -24.66 2.69
CA LEU A 55 -7.56 -23.19 2.61
C LEU A 55 -8.58 -22.66 1.59
N TYR A 56 -8.73 -23.32 0.45
CA TYR A 56 -9.71 -22.94 -0.55
C TYR A 56 -11.15 -23.10 -0.07
N SER A 57 -11.48 -24.20 0.61
CA SER A 57 -12.82 -24.44 1.17
C SER A 57 -13.17 -23.45 2.29
N GLN A 58 -12.17 -22.88 2.96
CA GLN A 58 -12.30 -21.74 3.88
C GLN A 58 -12.47 -20.38 3.17
N GLY A 59 -12.61 -20.37 1.84
CA GLY A 59 -12.80 -19.15 1.04
C GLY A 59 -11.51 -18.34 0.82
N LYS A 60 -10.31 -18.93 1.00
CA LYS A 60 -9.07 -18.23 0.64
C LYS A 60 -8.93 -18.16 -0.89
N LYS A 61 -8.54 -16.98 -1.39
CA LYS A 61 -8.31 -16.75 -2.82
C LYS A 61 -7.11 -17.54 -3.34
N ALA A 62 -7.08 -17.81 -4.65
CA ALA A 62 -5.99 -18.57 -5.27
C ALA A 62 -4.60 -17.91 -5.06
N ARG A 63 -4.53 -16.58 -5.08
CA ARG A 63 -3.28 -15.83 -4.79
C ARG A 63 -2.78 -16.06 -3.36
N THR A 64 -3.70 -16.11 -2.40
CA THR A 64 -3.39 -16.38 -0.99
C THR A 64 -2.84 -17.80 -0.81
N ILE A 65 -3.41 -18.76 -1.54
CA ILE A 65 -2.98 -20.16 -1.49
C ILE A 65 -1.62 -20.34 -2.16
N ASP A 66 -1.32 -19.63 -3.25
CA ASP A 66 0.02 -19.63 -3.86
C ASP A 66 1.09 -19.03 -2.93
N GLN A 67 0.72 -18.04 -2.10
CA GLN A 67 1.58 -17.55 -1.04
C GLN A 67 1.81 -18.61 0.05
N ALA A 68 0.76 -19.35 0.43
CA ALA A 68 0.88 -20.47 1.38
C ALA A 68 1.80 -21.57 0.83
N LYS A 69 1.71 -21.90 -0.47
CA LYS A 69 2.66 -22.81 -1.13
C LYS A 69 4.10 -22.32 -0.98
N SER A 70 4.35 -21.04 -1.26
CA SER A 70 5.69 -20.46 -1.11
C SER A 70 6.20 -20.53 0.34
N ALA A 71 5.31 -20.35 1.32
CA ALA A 71 5.63 -20.52 2.74
C ALA A 71 5.99 -21.98 3.09
N LEU A 72 5.29 -22.96 2.52
CA LEU A 72 5.59 -24.39 2.71
C LEU A 72 6.89 -24.80 2.02
N VAL A 73 7.20 -24.26 0.84
CA VAL A 73 8.51 -24.47 0.20
C VAL A 73 9.64 -24.04 1.14
N ALA A 74 9.53 -22.85 1.74
CA ALA A 74 10.51 -22.36 2.72
C ALA A 74 10.55 -23.21 4.00
N TYR A 75 9.38 -23.70 4.45
CA TYR A 75 9.25 -24.55 5.63
C TYR A 75 9.97 -25.89 5.48
N PHE A 76 9.63 -26.66 4.44
CA PHE A 76 10.25 -27.95 4.14
C PHE A 76 11.75 -27.82 3.88
N SER A 77 12.17 -26.74 3.22
CA SER A 77 13.61 -26.44 3.05
C SER A 77 14.31 -26.16 4.38
N GLY A 78 13.61 -25.54 5.34
CA GLY A 78 14.10 -25.33 6.70
C GLY A 78 14.21 -26.62 7.51
N LEU A 79 13.29 -27.56 7.29
CA LEU A 79 13.29 -28.91 7.89
C LEU A 79 14.26 -29.89 7.21
N GLY A 80 14.84 -29.51 6.06
CA GLY A 80 15.74 -30.38 5.29
C GLY A 80 15.04 -31.49 4.49
N VAL A 81 13.72 -31.41 4.31
CA VAL A 81 12.92 -32.39 3.57
C VAL A 81 13.25 -32.31 2.07
N ASN A 82 13.74 -33.43 1.52
CA ASN A 82 14.06 -33.59 0.10
C ASN A 82 13.58 -34.96 -0.41
N PRO A 83 12.85 -35.03 -1.54
CA PRO A 83 12.39 -33.91 -2.35
C PRO A 83 11.35 -33.03 -1.64
N ASN A 84 11.29 -31.74 -1.97
CA ASN A 84 10.35 -30.80 -1.34
C ASN A 84 8.93 -30.99 -1.91
N PRO A 85 7.96 -31.47 -1.11
CA PRO A 85 6.63 -31.81 -1.61
C PRO A 85 5.86 -30.58 -2.13
N ALA A 86 6.08 -29.40 -1.53
CA ALA A 86 5.43 -28.16 -2.00
C ALA A 86 5.97 -27.66 -3.36
N GLN A 87 7.11 -28.18 -3.83
CA GLN A 87 7.66 -27.92 -5.16
C GLN A 87 7.31 -29.01 -6.18
N ASP A 88 6.64 -30.08 -5.76
CA ASP A 88 6.29 -31.18 -6.64
C ASP A 88 5.37 -30.74 -7.79
N SER A 89 5.48 -31.47 -8.90
CA SER A 89 4.70 -31.18 -10.11
C SER A 89 3.18 -31.27 -9.88
N VAL A 90 2.70 -32.19 -9.04
CA VAL A 90 1.27 -32.35 -8.71
C VAL A 90 0.79 -31.17 -7.89
N THR A 91 1.53 -30.77 -6.86
CA THR A 91 1.23 -29.56 -6.08
C THR A 91 1.20 -28.31 -6.97
N ARG A 92 2.17 -28.14 -7.87
CA ARG A 92 2.17 -27.02 -8.81
C ARG A 92 0.96 -27.04 -9.75
N ARG A 93 0.60 -28.22 -10.27
CA ARG A 93 -0.58 -28.38 -11.14
C ARG A 93 -1.87 -28.05 -10.40
N TYR A 94 -2.00 -28.43 -9.14
CA TYR A 94 -3.16 -28.11 -8.32
C TYR A 94 -3.38 -26.59 -8.23
N ILE A 95 -2.33 -25.83 -7.89
CA ILE A 95 -2.40 -24.37 -7.78
C ILE A 95 -2.76 -23.71 -9.11
N VAL A 96 -2.16 -24.16 -10.21
CA VAL A 96 -2.49 -23.67 -11.56
C VAL A 96 -3.93 -24.03 -11.95
N GLY A 97 -4.39 -25.24 -11.61
CA GLY A 97 -5.76 -25.70 -11.81
C GLY A 97 -6.76 -24.83 -11.07
N LEU A 98 -6.46 -24.50 -9.80
CA LEU A 98 -7.28 -23.60 -8.98
C LEU A 98 -7.41 -22.21 -9.60
N GLN A 99 -6.30 -21.63 -10.07
CA GLN A 99 -6.30 -20.33 -10.74
C GLN A 99 -7.14 -20.35 -12.03
N LYS A 100 -7.03 -21.42 -12.84
CA LYS A 100 -7.84 -21.60 -14.06
C LYS A 100 -9.32 -21.77 -13.73
N TYR A 101 -9.65 -22.57 -12.72
CA TYR A 101 -11.01 -22.77 -12.25
C TYR A 101 -11.65 -21.45 -11.80
N ASN A 102 -10.96 -20.68 -10.94
CA ASN A 102 -11.48 -19.40 -10.45
C ASN A 102 -11.69 -18.39 -11.57
N LYS A 103 -10.78 -18.35 -12.55
CA LYS A 103 -10.93 -17.48 -13.73
C LYS A 103 -12.13 -17.88 -14.59
N HIS A 104 -12.35 -19.18 -14.80
CA HIS A 104 -13.48 -19.66 -15.60
C HIS A 104 -14.83 -19.40 -14.94
N ASN A 105 -14.88 -19.48 -13.60
CA ASN A 105 -16.11 -19.35 -12.83
C ASN A 105 -16.30 -17.95 -12.19
N ASN A 106 -15.47 -16.96 -12.55
CA ASN A 106 -15.51 -15.59 -11.99
C ASN A 106 -15.47 -15.52 -10.44
N VAL A 107 -14.80 -16.49 -9.79
CA VAL A 107 -14.73 -16.59 -8.32
C VAL A 107 -13.74 -15.56 -7.74
N ASP A 108 -12.72 -15.17 -8.52
CA ASP A 108 -11.62 -14.29 -8.11
C ASP A 108 -11.72 -12.88 -8.74
N GLU A 109 -12.91 -12.25 -8.77
CA GLU A 109 -12.95 -10.83 -9.10
C GLU A 109 -12.04 -10.05 -8.13
N GLU A 110 -11.00 -9.44 -8.70
CA GLU A 110 -10.03 -8.67 -7.94
C GLU A 110 -10.69 -7.36 -7.52
N LYS A 111 -11.19 -7.33 -6.28
CA LYS A 111 -11.70 -6.11 -5.64
C LYS A 111 -10.56 -5.09 -5.57
N LYS A 112 -10.54 -4.17 -6.53
CA LYS A 112 -9.66 -3.02 -6.54
C LYS A 112 -10.18 -1.99 -5.55
N ALA A 113 -9.27 -1.25 -4.92
CA ALA A 113 -9.67 -0.12 -4.09
C ALA A 113 -10.38 0.93 -4.95
N HIS A 114 -11.48 1.47 -4.44
CA HIS A 114 -12.16 2.62 -5.04
C HIS A 114 -11.16 3.78 -5.22
N PRO A 115 -11.00 4.39 -6.41
CA PRO A 115 -10.18 5.59 -6.56
C PRO A 115 -10.83 6.79 -5.87
N LEU A 116 -10.15 7.38 -4.89
CA LEU A 116 -10.68 8.53 -4.17
C LEU A 116 -10.80 9.75 -5.11
N THR A 117 -11.97 10.36 -5.20
CA THR A 117 -12.15 11.62 -5.93
C THR A 117 -11.71 12.82 -5.10
N VAL A 118 -11.43 13.96 -5.74
CA VAL A 118 -11.08 15.20 -5.03
C VAL A 118 -12.22 15.68 -4.12
N GLN A 119 -13.48 15.44 -4.51
CA GLN A 119 -14.65 15.80 -3.71
C GLN A 119 -14.77 14.93 -2.43
N GLU A 120 -14.52 13.62 -2.55
CA GLU A 120 -14.48 12.72 -1.40
C GLU A 120 -13.30 13.07 -0.48
N LEU A 121 -12.13 13.39 -1.05
CA LEU A 121 -10.97 13.86 -0.30
C LEU A 121 -11.27 15.17 0.45
N SER A 122 -11.93 16.14 -0.21
CA SER A 122 -12.34 17.40 0.40
C SER A 122 -13.29 17.17 1.58
N THR A 123 -14.30 16.32 1.39
CA THR A 123 -15.24 15.92 2.45
C THR A 123 -14.50 15.31 3.64
N LEU A 124 -13.56 14.40 3.36
CA LEU A 124 -12.73 13.77 4.38
C LEU A 124 -11.87 14.79 5.14
N MET A 125 -11.18 15.68 4.43
CA MET A 125 -10.33 16.71 5.04
C MET A 125 -11.13 17.69 5.91
N ASN A 126 -12.36 18.01 5.50
CA ASN A 126 -13.25 18.87 6.27
C ASN A 126 -13.73 18.18 7.55
N ALA A 127 -14.07 16.88 7.48
CA ALA A 127 -14.48 16.11 8.65
C ALA A 127 -13.38 16.04 9.74
N LEU A 128 -12.10 16.12 9.35
CA LEU A 128 -10.97 16.20 10.30
C LEU A 128 -10.96 17.49 11.14
N ALA A 129 -11.77 18.50 10.81
CA ALA A 129 -11.93 19.69 11.66
C ALA A 129 -12.55 19.39 13.02
N THR A 130 -13.23 18.24 13.15
CA THR A 130 -13.83 17.78 14.41
C THR A 130 -12.79 17.22 15.40
N LEU A 131 -11.56 16.94 14.92
CA LEU A 131 -10.47 16.47 15.75
C LEU A 131 -9.74 17.64 16.44
N HIS A 132 -8.88 17.30 17.41
CA HIS A 132 -7.95 18.27 17.99
C HIS A 132 -7.17 19.00 16.88
N PRO A 133 -6.99 20.34 16.92
CA PRO A 133 -6.44 21.11 15.80
C PRO A 133 -5.09 20.61 15.27
N PHE A 134 -4.22 20.12 16.17
CA PHE A 134 -2.97 19.48 15.80
C PHE A 134 -3.16 18.22 14.94
N LEU A 135 -4.05 17.30 15.36
CA LEU A 135 -4.30 16.04 14.65
C LEU A 135 -5.00 16.31 13.32
N GLY A 136 -5.94 17.26 13.30
CA GLY A 136 -6.60 17.68 12.07
C GLY A 136 -5.60 18.20 11.03
N ALA A 137 -4.69 19.10 11.43
CA ALA A 137 -3.66 19.62 10.53
C ALA A 137 -2.69 18.52 10.03
N MET A 138 -2.23 17.65 10.95
CA MET A 138 -1.35 16.53 10.60
C MET A 138 -1.98 15.57 9.59
N LEU A 139 -3.24 15.19 9.81
CA LEU A 139 -3.93 14.23 8.94
C LEU A 139 -4.31 14.84 7.58
N ARG A 140 -4.63 16.15 7.52
CA ARG A 140 -4.81 16.84 6.23
C ARG A 140 -3.53 16.85 5.42
N LEU A 141 -2.39 17.20 6.04
CA LEU A 141 -1.09 17.15 5.36
C LEU A 141 -0.76 15.73 4.86
N LEU A 142 -1.00 14.70 5.69
CA LEU A 142 -0.81 13.29 5.32
C LEU A 142 -1.63 12.91 4.08
N LEU A 143 -2.92 13.27 4.07
CA LEU A 143 -3.82 12.96 2.97
C LEU A 143 -3.42 13.70 1.70
N ASP A 144 -3.02 14.96 1.80
CA ASP A 144 -2.63 15.76 0.65
C ASP A 144 -1.33 15.26 0.00
N ILE A 145 -0.29 15.04 0.81
CA ILE A 145 0.98 14.46 0.34
C ILE A 145 0.74 13.10 -0.32
N GLY A 146 -0.06 12.24 0.32
CA GLY A 146 -0.35 10.92 -0.22
C GLY A 146 -1.15 10.95 -1.53
N PHE A 147 -2.08 11.90 -1.67
CA PHE A 147 -2.89 12.07 -2.88
C PHE A 147 -2.07 12.67 -4.01
N LEU A 148 -1.51 13.88 -3.82
CA LEU A 148 -0.74 14.58 -4.85
C LEU A 148 0.54 13.84 -5.26
N GLY A 149 1.17 13.15 -4.31
CA GLY A 149 2.33 12.31 -4.55
C GLY A 149 1.99 10.95 -5.16
N CYS A 150 0.74 10.51 -5.12
CA CYS A 150 0.37 9.13 -5.46
C CYS A 150 1.20 8.11 -4.64
N PHE A 151 1.52 8.43 -3.39
CA PHE A 151 2.46 7.66 -2.57
C PHE A 151 1.78 6.49 -1.87
N TRP A 152 2.56 5.47 -1.51
CA TRP A 152 2.05 4.45 -0.60
C TRP A 152 1.97 5.05 0.79
N MET A 153 0.89 4.77 1.53
CA MET A 153 0.74 5.33 2.86
C MET A 153 1.90 4.98 3.79
N SER A 154 2.51 3.80 3.65
CA SER A 154 3.73 3.44 4.41
C SER A 154 4.92 4.35 4.13
N GLU A 155 5.03 4.90 2.92
CA GLU A 155 6.13 5.78 2.54
C GLU A 155 5.91 7.17 3.14
N VAL A 156 4.69 7.68 3.05
CA VAL A 156 4.30 8.96 3.67
C VAL A 156 4.51 8.91 5.18
N LEU A 157 4.05 7.85 5.83
CA LEU A 157 4.21 7.65 7.28
C LEU A 157 5.67 7.45 7.72
N ALA A 158 6.57 7.10 6.80
CA ALA A 158 8.00 6.93 7.08
C ALA A 158 8.81 8.22 6.95
N LEU A 159 8.22 9.31 6.43
CA LEU A 159 8.89 10.59 6.24
C LEU A 159 9.45 11.14 7.55
N ARG A 160 10.70 11.60 7.49
CA ARG A 160 11.37 12.35 8.56
C ARG A 160 11.54 13.81 8.15
N TRP A 161 11.82 14.68 9.11
CA TRP A 161 11.91 16.13 8.83
C TRP A 161 13.02 16.49 7.84
N ASN A 162 14.09 15.70 7.73
CA ASN A 162 15.10 15.87 6.70
C ASN A 162 14.65 15.45 5.29
N ASP A 163 13.53 14.74 5.17
CA ASP A 163 12.97 14.31 3.89
C ASP A 163 12.01 15.35 3.30
N VAL A 164 11.57 16.34 4.09
CA VAL A 164 10.52 17.28 3.70
C VAL A 164 10.98 18.72 3.87
N GLN A 165 10.87 19.51 2.80
CA GLN A 165 11.26 20.92 2.81
C GLN A 165 10.29 21.76 1.99
N LEU A 166 9.77 22.84 2.59
CA LEU A 166 9.07 23.87 1.83
C LEU A 166 10.10 24.74 1.10
N VAL A 167 9.94 24.86 -0.21
CA VAL A 167 10.85 25.61 -1.08
C VAL A 167 10.06 26.66 -1.86
N THR A 168 10.69 27.83 -2.02
CA THR A 168 10.23 28.89 -2.90
C THR A 168 11.42 29.32 -3.75
N ASP A 169 11.34 29.10 -5.06
CA ASP A 169 12.38 29.47 -6.02
C ASP A 169 11.76 30.13 -7.27
N SER A 170 12.55 30.27 -8.34
CA SER A 170 12.10 30.87 -9.60
C SER A 170 10.94 30.11 -10.27
N ASN A 171 10.76 28.82 -9.96
CA ASN A 171 9.71 27.97 -10.50
C ASN A 171 8.45 27.98 -9.63
N GLY A 172 8.45 28.78 -8.57
CA GLY A 172 7.33 28.96 -7.65
C GLY A 172 7.54 28.26 -6.32
N ARG A 173 6.43 27.98 -5.65
CA ARG A 173 6.40 27.44 -4.30
C ARG A 173 5.92 25.99 -4.29
N TYR A 174 6.66 25.11 -3.63
CA TYR A 174 6.36 23.69 -3.57
C TYR A 174 6.88 23.03 -2.28
N LEU A 175 6.29 21.88 -1.94
CA LEU A 175 6.79 20.99 -0.90
C LEU A 175 7.68 19.92 -1.53
N SER A 176 8.99 20.00 -1.27
CA SER A 176 9.96 18.97 -1.63
C SER A 176 9.83 17.78 -0.67
N VAL A 177 9.66 16.57 -1.20
CA VAL A 177 9.48 15.32 -0.46
C VAL A 177 10.42 14.26 -1.02
N ARG A 178 11.33 13.76 -0.19
CA ARG A 178 12.28 12.68 -0.52
C ARG A 178 11.74 11.34 -0.04
N LEU A 179 11.56 10.39 -0.93
CA LEU A 179 11.18 9.02 -0.59
C LEU A 179 12.39 8.09 -0.72
N ILE A 180 12.74 7.41 0.36
CA ILE A 180 13.84 6.43 0.41
C ILE A 180 13.36 5.07 -0.12
N TRP A 181 14.19 4.37 -0.89
CA TRP A 181 13.86 3.04 -1.40
C TRP A 181 13.94 2.00 -0.29
N HIS A 182 12.84 1.30 -0.04
CA HIS A 182 12.81 0.25 0.98
C HIS A 182 12.65 -1.18 0.44
N LYS A 183 12.39 -1.38 -0.87
CA LYS A 183 11.87 -2.68 -1.37
C LYS A 183 12.24 -3.15 -2.78
N LYS A 184 13.14 -2.51 -3.53
CA LYS A 184 13.50 -2.98 -4.88
C LYS A 184 15.00 -3.23 -4.98
N ALA A 185 15.37 -4.43 -5.41
CA ALA A 185 16.76 -4.88 -5.57
C ALA A 185 17.52 -4.17 -6.71
N ASN A 186 16.80 -3.53 -7.63
CA ASN A 186 17.32 -3.00 -8.89
C ASN A 186 17.15 -1.48 -8.97
N VAL A 187 17.46 -0.74 -7.90
CA VAL A 187 17.47 0.72 -7.97
C VAL A 187 18.90 1.18 -7.75
N GLU A 188 19.42 1.95 -8.70
CA GLU A 188 20.75 2.55 -8.64
C GLU A 188 20.81 3.75 -7.67
N GLU A 189 19.66 4.36 -7.39
CA GLU A 189 19.51 5.49 -6.48
C GLU A 189 18.91 5.04 -5.13
N ASP A 190 19.32 5.69 -4.03
CA ASP A 190 18.83 5.43 -2.66
C ASP A 190 17.56 6.22 -2.28
N SER A 191 17.17 7.21 -3.09
CA SER A 191 15.91 7.94 -2.92
C SER A 191 15.40 8.55 -4.23
N GLN A 192 14.13 8.99 -4.26
CA GLN A 192 13.58 9.86 -5.29
C GLN A 192 12.98 11.11 -4.65
N VAL A 193 13.23 12.28 -5.23
CA VAL A 193 12.71 13.57 -4.75
C VAL A 193 11.51 14.02 -5.60
N TYR A 194 10.47 14.47 -4.92
CA TYR A 194 9.22 14.93 -5.49
C TYR A 194 8.95 16.37 -5.07
N HIS A 195 8.51 17.20 -6.01
CA HIS A 195 8.16 18.61 -5.73
C HIS A 195 6.65 18.79 -5.84
N LEU A 196 5.93 18.75 -4.73
CA LEU A 196 4.47 18.86 -4.73
C LEU A 196 4.06 20.34 -4.75
N VAL A 197 3.33 20.76 -5.77
CA VAL A 197 2.80 22.12 -5.90
C VAL A 197 1.37 22.19 -5.37
N ASP A 198 0.93 23.39 -4.99
CA ASP A 198 -0.48 23.63 -4.67
C ASP A 198 -1.34 23.56 -5.94
N GLU A 199 -2.40 22.74 -5.93
CA GLU A 199 -3.41 22.75 -6.98
C GLU A 199 -4.46 23.81 -6.65
N THR A 200 -4.27 25.02 -7.15
CA THR A 200 -5.10 26.20 -6.84
C THR A 200 -6.58 26.00 -7.14
N SER A 201 -6.88 25.14 -8.11
CA SER A 201 -8.23 24.72 -8.49
C SER A 201 -9.03 24.07 -7.34
N PHE A 202 -8.36 23.48 -6.35
CA PHE A 202 -9.01 22.81 -5.23
C PHE A 202 -8.38 23.18 -3.89
N PRO A 203 -9.11 23.84 -2.96
CA PRO A 203 -8.56 24.23 -1.66
C PRO A 203 -8.03 23.05 -0.82
N CYS A 204 -8.57 21.84 -1.01
CA CYS A 204 -8.13 20.63 -0.33
C CYS A 204 -6.82 20.03 -0.89
N LEU A 205 -6.20 20.67 -1.88
CA LEU A 205 -4.94 20.22 -2.52
C LEU A 205 -3.84 21.29 -2.44
N ARG A 206 -3.84 22.09 -1.37
CA ARG A 206 -2.86 23.14 -1.09
C ARG A 206 -1.80 22.65 -0.11
N VAL A 207 -0.94 21.76 -0.60
CA VAL A 207 0.05 21.05 0.22
C VAL A 207 1.01 21.97 0.95
N CYS A 208 1.41 23.08 0.33
CA CYS A 208 2.27 24.08 0.94
C CYS A 208 1.57 24.79 2.10
N LEU A 209 0.27 25.07 1.95
CA LEU A 209 -0.55 25.68 2.99
C LEU A 209 -0.76 24.72 4.17
N PHE A 210 -1.14 23.46 3.90
CA PHE A 210 -1.31 22.47 4.97
C PHE A 210 -0.01 22.16 5.70
N TYR A 211 1.12 22.20 5.00
CA TYR A 211 2.43 22.06 5.63
C TYR A 211 2.70 23.20 6.62
N GLU A 212 2.47 24.45 6.23
CA GLU A 212 2.63 25.60 7.11
C GLU A 212 1.68 25.57 8.31
N GLU A 213 0.41 25.23 8.08
CA GLU A 213 -0.58 25.08 9.14
C GLU A 213 -0.11 24.04 10.17
N TYR A 214 0.38 22.90 9.69
CA TYR A 214 0.87 21.83 10.57
C TYR A 214 2.10 22.26 11.37
N ILE A 215 3.09 22.89 10.72
CA ILE A 215 4.28 23.43 11.39
C ILE A 215 3.91 24.48 12.43
N ALA A 216 2.94 25.36 12.14
CA ALA A 216 2.47 26.34 13.10
C ALA A 216 1.88 25.68 14.36
N LYS A 217 1.10 24.58 14.20
CA LYS A 217 0.59 23.80 15.34
C LYS A 217 1.70 23.10 16.12
N LEU A 218 2.70 22.53 15.44
CA LEU A 218 3.87 21.93 16.09
C LEU A 218 4.62 22.95 16.94
N ARG A 219 4.96 24.11 16.38
CA ARG A 219 5.66 25.18 17.10
C ARG A 219 4.87 25.67 18.30
N SER A 220 3.55 25.83 18.17
CA SER A 220 2.69 26.24 19.27
C SER A 220 2.61 25.24 20.43
N SER A 221 2.94 23.97 20.17
CA SER A 221 2.92 22.90 21.18
C SER A 221 4.30 22.62 21.80
N GLY A 222 5.35 23.36 21.42
CA GLY A 222 6.70 23.20 21.95
C GLY A 222 7.38 21.88 21.55
N GLN A 223 6.88 21.21 20.51
CA GLN A 223 7.42 19.93 20.05
C GLN A 223 8.77 20.10 19.33
N ASN A 224 9.72 19.21 19.62
CA ASN A 224 11.05 19.22 18.99
C ASN A 224 10.98 18.60 17.58
N MET A 225 11.39 19.38 16.58
CA MET A 225 11.48 18.98 15.16
C MET A 225 12.93 18.62 14.80
N GLY A 226 13.50 17.65 15.53
CA GLY A 226 14.82 17.12 15.19
C GLY A 226 14.81 16.53 13.77
N SER A 227 15.89 16.71 13.02
CA SER A 227 15.96 16.28 11.61
C SER A 227 15.66 14.79 11.40
N THR A 228 15.91 13.95 12.41
CA THR A 228 15.68 12.51 12.37
C THR A 228 14.31 12.09 12.92
N THR A 229 13.49 12.98 13.47
CA THR A 229 12.17 12.60 13.98
C THR A 229 11.15 12.49 12.84
N PHE A 230 10.06 11.75 13.08
CA PHE A 230 9.03 11.54 12.07
C PHE A 230 8.20 12.80 11.84
N VAL A 231 7.88 13.10 10.57
CA VAL A 231 6.96 14.18 10.18
C VAL A 231 5.55 13.88 10.65
N LEU A 232 5.16 12.60 10.62
CA LEU A 232 3.84 12.12 11.01
C LEU A 232 3.98 11.20 12.22
N PRO A 233 4.15 11.78 13.43
CA PRO A 233 4.44 11.02 14.63
C PRO A 233 3.23 10.26 15.15
N SER A 234 3.49 9.18 15.85
CA SER A 234 2.45 8.45 16.57
C SER A 234 1.90 9.30 17.71
N TYR A 235 0.63 9.06 18.06
CA TYR A 235 -0.03 9.81 19.12
C TYR A 235 -0.93 8.93 19.97
N THR A 236 -1.18 9.38 21.18
CA THR A 236 -2.24 8.88 22.05
C THR A 236 -3.21 10.02 22.32
N ALA A 237 -4.45 9.89 21.84
CA ALA A 237 -5.51 10.86 22.05
C ALA A 237 -6.40 10.41 23.22
N PRO A 238 -6.36 11.08 24.39
CA PRO A 238 -7.36 10.85 25.43
C PRO A 238 -8.75 11.33 24.95
N LYS A 239 -9.83 10.80 25.57
CA LYS A 239 -11.21 11.21 25.24
C LYS A 239 -11.46 12.71 25.44
N THR A 240 -10.71 13.33 26.34
CA THR A 240 -10.67 14.77 26.58
C THR A 240 -9.22 15.18 26.83
N GLY A 241 -8.80 16.32 26.27
CA GLY A 241 -7.46 16.88 26.48
C GLY A 241 -6.53 16.85 25.28
N VAL A 242 -5.28 17.23 25.52
CA VAL A 242 -4.25 17.41 24.49
C VAL A 242 -3.65 16.05 24.09
N PRO A 243 -3.54 15.72 22.79
CA PRO A 243 -2.87 14.52 22.32
C PRO A 243 -1.41 14.45 22.79
N ARG A 244 -1.01 13.28 23.27
CA ARG A 244 0.42 12.99 23.55
C ARG A 244 1.07 12.50 22.27
N ILE A 245 2.20 13.10 21.90
CA ILE A 245 2.90 12.82 20.64
C ILE A 245 4.22 12.12 20.97
N ASP A 246 4.53 11.06 20.22
CA ASP A 246 5.85 10.41 20.24
C ASP A 246 6.52 10.60 18.87
N CYS A 247 7.41 11.60 18.80
CA CYS A 247 8.13 11.98 17.58
C CYS A 247 9.17 10.93 17.11
N ASN A 248 9.53 9.98 17.98
CA ASN A 248 10.50 8.92 17.64
C ASN A 248 9.83 7.69 17.04
N ARG A 249 8.50 7.68 16.96
CA ARG A 249 7.72 6.58 16.39
C ARG A 249 6.77 7.11 15.33
N SER A 250 6.79 6.51 14.14
CA SER A 250 5.85 6.85 13.06
C SER A 250 4.42 6.50 13.45
N LEU A 251 3.47 7.32 13.03
CA LEU A 251 2.06 6.93 12.98
C LEU A 251 1.92 5.69 12.10
N ASP A 252 1.12 4.72 12.54
CA ASP A 252 0.93 3.46 11.83
C ASP A 252 -0.37 3.43 11.02
N GLN A 253 -0.40 2.60 9.98
CA GLN A 253 -1.57 2.48 9.09
C GLN A 253 -2.85 1.95 9.78
N VAL A 254 -2.75 1.27 10.92
CA VAL A 254 -3.93 0.81 11.67
C VAL A 254 -4.56 2.01 12.37
N SER A 255 -3.73 2.82 13.04
CA SER A 255 -4.16 4.08 13.67
C SER A 255 -4.79 5.04 12.66
N VAL A 256 -4.18 5.24 11.48
CA VAL A 256 -4.77 6.07 10.41
C VAL A 256 -6.14 5.53 9.99
N ARG A 257 -6.24 4.23 9.68
CA ARG A 257 -7.51 3.61 9.27
C ARG A 257 -8.59 3.76 10.34
N LYS A 258 -8.22 3.55 11.60
CA LYS A 258 -9.16 3.71 12.72
C LYS A 258 -9.67 5.14 12.79
N THR A 259 -8.79 6.14 12.78
CA THR A 259 -9.22 7.54 12.86
C THR A 259 -10.03 7.98 11.65
N LEU A 260 -9.67 7.55 10.43
CA LEU A 260 -10.50 7.83 9.25
C LEU A 260 -11.86 7.14 9.34
N GLY A 261 -11.94 5.92 9.88
CA GLY A 261 -13.20 5.22 10.12
C GLY A 261 -14.07 5.89 11.17
N ASP A 262 -13.48 6.36 12.27
CA ASP A 262 -14.18 7.04 13.36
C ASP A 262 -14.71 8.42 12.93
N VAL A 263 -13.95 9.14 12.11
CA VAL A 263 -14.34 10.47 11.58
C VAL A 263 -15.42 10.35 10.50
N VAL A 264 -15.50 9.20 9.83
CA VAL A 264 -16.40 9.02 8.71
C VAL A 264 -17.27 7.76 8.87
N GLU A 265 -18.40 7.92 9.56
CA GLU A 265 -19.43 6.87 9.65
C GLU A 265 -19.97 6.40 8.28
N ARG A 266 -19.70 7.13 7.19
CA ARG A 266 -20.40 6.97 5.89
C ARG A 266 -19.53 6.91 4.62
N THR A 267 -18.21 6.82 4.67
CA THR A 267 -17.44 6.60 3.44
C THR A 267 -17.31 5.12 3.14
N ILE A 268 -18.22 4.66 2.29
CA ILE A 268 -18.23 3.34 1.70
C ILE A 268 -16.84 3.04 1.12
N GLY A 269 -16.11 2.11 1.74
CA GLY A 269 -14.99 1.40 1.10
C GLY A 269 -13.69 2.18 0.81
N ILE A 270 -13.47 3.39 1.37
CA ILE A 270 -12.19 4.09 1.20
C ILE A 270 -11.09 3.33 1.96
N SER A 271 -10.13 2.80 1.22
CA SER A 271 -8.92 2.20 1.77
C SER A 271 -7.75 3.19 1.69
N LEU A 272 -6.66 2.95 2.42
CA LEU A 272 -5.43 3.76 2.23
C LEU A 272 -4.89 3.68 0.79
N HIS A 273 -5.23 2.63 0.05
CA HIS A 273 -4.86 2.47 -1.35
C HIS A 273 -5.72 3.32 -2.31
N SER A 274 -6.93 3.68 -1.88
CA SER A 274 -7.84 4.58 -2.60
C SER A 274 -7.21 5.94 -2.84
N LEU A 275 -6.38 6.42 -1.90
CA LEU A 275 -5.68 7.68 -2.00
C LEU A 275 -4.70 7.70 -3.18
N ARG A 276 -3.85 6.67 -3.29
CA ARG A 276 -2.89 6.54 -4.40
C ARG A 276 -3.59 6.38 -5.74
N ARG A 277 -4.63 5.55 -5.81
CA ARG A 277 -5.44 5.37 -7.03
C ARG A 277 -6.11 6.67 -7.45
N GLY A 278 -6.72 7.36 -6.49
CA GLY A 278 -7.35 8.66 -6.70
C GLY A 278 -6.38 9.71 -7.22
N GLY A 279 -5.23 9.84 -6.57
CA GLY A 279 -4.17 10.76 -7.00
C GLY A 279 -3.66 10.45 -8.41
N SER A 280 -3.48 9.16 -8.73
CA SER A 280 -3.03 8.73 -10.06
C SER A 280 -4.03 9.13 -11.15
N PHE A 281 -5.33 8.92 -10.90
CA PHE A 281 -6.39 9.34 -11.81
C PHE A 281 -6.46 10.87 -11.92
N TYR A 282 -6.36 11.57 -10.78
CA TYR A 282 -6.39 13.03 -10.74
C TYR A 282 -5.29 13.65 -11.60
N ARG A 283 -4.05 13.15 -11.49
CA ARG A 283 -2.90 13.64 -12.27
C ARG A 283 -3.09 13.55 -13.78
N VAL A 284 -3.82 12.54 -14.24
CA VAL A 284 -4.00 12.26 -15.68
C VAL A 284 -5.29 12.85 -16.24
N SER A 285 -6.27 13.16 -15.42
CA SER A 285 -7.62 13.50 -15.92
C SER A 285 -8.19 14.80 -15.38
N VAL A 286 -7.60 15.40 -14.34
CA VAL A 286 -8.22 16.53 -13.63
C VAL A 286 -7.22 17.64 -13.29
N SER A 287 -5.98 17.31 -12.89
CA SER A 287 -4.97 18.31 -12.50
C SER A 287 -4.70 19.28 -13.64
N LYS A 288 -4.74 20.58 -13.34
CA LYS A 288 -4.44 21.64 -14.30
C LYS A 288 -3.03 22.18 -14.11
N GLU A 289 -2.57 22.21 -12.87
CA GLU A 289 -1.28 22.74 -12.47
C GLU A 289 -0.16 21.74 -12.79
N ARG A 290 -0.46 20.43 -12.76
CA ARG A 290 0.50 19.39 -13.11
C ARG A 290 -0.17 18.13 -13.64
N HIS A 291 -0.66 18.25 -14.87
CA HIS A 291 -1.15 17.15 -15.69
C HIS A 291 0.00 16.22 -16.09
N PHE A 292 -0.22 14.91 -16.05
CA PHE A 292 0.76 13.90 -16.48
C PHE A 292 0.30 13.13 -17.70
N ASN A 293 1.23 12.91 -18.62
CA ASN A 293 1.08 11.86 -19.61
C ASN A 293 1.36 10.46 -19.00
N PHE A 294 1.19 9.40 -19.79
CA PHE A 294 1.29 8.03 -19.28
C PHE A 294 2.70 7.71 -18.74
N ARG A 295 3.73 8.17 -19.46
CA ARG A 295 5.14 7.96 -19.12
C ARG A 295 5.51 8.72 -17.85
N GLU A 296 5.08 9.97 -17.74
CA GLU A 296 5.28 10.81 -16.56
C GLU A 296 4.62 10.19 -15.33
N LEU A 297 3.38 9.71 -15.45
CA LEU A 297 2.69 9.04 -14.35
C LEU A 297 3.44 7.76 -13.93
N MET A 298 3.90 6.94 -14.88
CA MET A 298 4.67 5.74 -14.55
C MET A 298 5.96 6.07 -13.80
N ALA A 299 6.71 7.08 -14.25
CA ALA A 299 7.93 7.53 -13.60
C ALA A 299 7.64 8.10 -12.20
N TRP A 300 6.60 8.91 -12.07
CA TRP A 300 6.15 9.48 -10.81
C TRP A 300 5.75 8.40 -9.80
N CYS A 301 4.93 7.44 -10.22
CA CYS A 301 4.45 6.33 -9.40
C CYS A 301 5.47 5.20 -9.23
N ARG A 302 6.62 5.23 -9.91
CA ARG A 302 7.65 4.19 -9.88
C ARG A 302 7.14 2.82 -10.33
N TRP A 303 6.27 2.80 -11.34
CA TRP A 303 5.78 1.58 -11.96
C TRP A 303 6.75 1.10 -13.04
N SER A 304 7.14 -0.17 -12.97
CA SER A 304 8.06 -0.81 -13.91
C SER A 304 7.36 -1.35 -15.16
N ASP A 305 6.03 -1.45 -15.12
CA ASP A 305 5.23 -2.04 -16.19
C ASP A 305 3.94 -1.25 -16.40
N ALA A 306 3.55 -1.13 -17.68
CA ALA A 306 2.35 -0.43 -18.11
C ALA A 306 1.07 -1.10 -17.60
N LYS A 307 1.09 -2.43 -17.40
CA LYS A 307 -0.06 -3.18 -16.90
C LYS A 307 -0.51 -2.66 -15.53
N THR A 308 0.42 -2.49 -14.60
CA THR A 308 0.13 -1.94 -13.26
C THR A 308 -0.45 -0.53 -13.36
N CYS A 309 0.09 0.33 -14.24
CA CYS A 309 -0.45 1.67 -14.47
C CYS A 309 -1.91 1.63 -14.95
N CYS A 310 -2.20 0.86 -16.00
CA CYS A 310 -3.54 0.69 -16.53
C CYS A 310 -4.50 0.12 -15.47
N GLU A 311 -4.06 -0.83 -14.65
CA GLU A 311 -4.88 -1.41 -13.59
C GLU A 311 -5.33 -0.39 -12.53
N TYR A 312 -4.57 0.69 -12.32
CA TYR A 312 -4.92 1.80 -11.43
C TYR A 312 -5.88 2.79 -12.08
N LEU A 313 -5.74 3.04 -13.39
CA LEU A 313 -6.58 3.97 -14.13
C LEU A 313 -7.93 3.38 -14.54
N ILE A 314 -8.05 2.05 -14.66
CA ILE A 314 -9.32 1.37 -14.91
C ILE A 314 -10.19 1.38 -13.65
N THR A 315 -11.37 2.01 -13.74
CA THR A 315 -12.30 2.24 -12.62
C THR A 315 -13.47 1.24 -12.55
N GLN A 316 -13.66 0.37 -13.55
CA GLN A 316 -14.76 -0.62 -13.61
C GLN A 316 -14.28 -2.06 -13.92
N SER A 317 -15.09 -3.06 -13.55
CA SER A 317 -14.87 -4.46 -13.90
C SER A 317 -15.21 -4.74 -15.38
N PRO A 318 -14.62 -5.78 -16.00
CA PRO A 318 -14.79 -6.06 -17.44
C PRO A 318 -16.22 -6.42 -17.89
N THR A 319 -17.17 -6.58 -16.97
CA THR A 319 -18.54 -7.03 -17.29
C THR A 319 -19.43 -5.92 -17.87
N GLU A 320 -19.04 -4.64 -17.78
CA GLU A 320 -19.69 -3.51 -18.45
C GLU A 320 -18.94 -3.04 -19.73
N SER A 321 -17.90 -3.78 -20.16
CA SER A 321 -16.80 -3.26 -21.00
C SER A 321 -16.90 -3.48 -22.53
N LYS A 322 -17.87 -2.85 -23.21
CA LYS A 322 -17.74 -2.67 -24.67
C LYS A 322 -17.71 -1.22 -25.16
N ARG A 323 -18.22 -0.26 -24.39
CA ARG A 323 -18.12 1.19 -24.75
C ARG A 323 -16.93 1.89 -24.09
N ASP A 324 -16.60 1.55 -22.85
CA ASP A 324 -15.56 2.29 -22.09
C ASP A 324 -14.12 1.82 -22.36
N ALA A 325 -13.91 0.56 -22.77
CA ALA A 325 -12.57 0.11 -23.16
C ALA A 325 -12.05 0.86 -24.40
N SER A 326 -12.94 1.25 -25.32
CA SER A 326 -12.58 2.07 -26.48
C SER A 326 -12.26 3.50 -26.08
N GLN A 327 -13.02 4.12 -25.17
CA GLN A 327 -12.69 5.46 -24.64
C GLN A 327 -11.42 5.48 -23.80
N LEU A 328 -11.14 4.40 -23.05
CA LEU A 328 -9.89 4.27 -22.30
C LEU A 328 -8.71 4.02 -23.24
N PHE A 329 -8.87 3.26 -24.32
CA PHE A 329 -7.84 3.13 -25.36
C PHE A 329 -7.61 4.45 -26.09
N THR A 330 -8.65 5.19 -26.45
CA THR A 330 -8.54 6.52 -27.05
C THR A 330 -7.86 7.49 -26.08
N LYS A 331 -8.22 7.50 -24.79
CA LYS A 331 -7.53 8.31 -23.78
C LYS A 331 -6.10 7.85 -23.56
N ILE A 332 -5.81 6.55 -23.47
CA ILE A 332 -4.43 6.05 -23.36
C ILE A 332 -3.61 6.47 -24.58
N LEU A 333 -4.18 6.45 -25.79
CA LEU A 333 -3.53 6.94 -27.01
C LEU A 333 -3.34 8.47 -26.98
N GLU A 334 -4.32 9.25 -26.49
CA GLU A 334 -4.21 10.70 -26.28
C GLU A 334 -3.20 11.09 -25.18
N ILE A 335 -2.93 10.18 -24.24
CA ILE A 335 -1.99 10.33 -23.11
C ILE A 335 -0.62 9.69 -23.43
N SER A 336 -0.45 9.05 -24.61
CA SER A 336 0.80 8.42 -25.03
C SER A 336 1.67 9.30 -25.95
N ASP A 337 1.13 10.44 -26.41
CA ASP A 337 1.89 11.56 -26.98
C ASP A 337 2.24 12.59 -25.89
#